data_AF-A0A317QJK2-F1
#
_entry.id   AF-A0A317QJK2-F1
#
_cell.length_a   1.000
_cell.length_b   1.000
_cell.length_c   1.000
_cell.angle_alpha   90.00
_cell.angle_beta   90.00
_cell.angle_gamma   90.00
#
_symmetry.space_group_name_H-M   'P 1'
#
loop_
_entity.id
_entity.type
_entity.pdbx_description
1 polymer ?
#
loop_
_entity_poly.entity_id
_entity_poly.type
_entity_poly.pdbx_seq_one_letter_code
_entity_poly.pdbx_strand_id
1 'polypeptide(L)'
;MSQPFPGAPVPPQVGPGPWQTVGDGTPFVPVPPAPVRRRTGLVVALAVVTAVLVMGVGVLTALLLDSRSTASDLAAAERAEDEQQATDLRDAQRGVDNLGVEATEAEAAAAAASDRAREAEAARGQADEAAAPDTSDYDEYLRLLRSTDLAFRTVDDATLVEIGDVTCDYLDTYGNGDQTLARIVSIGVSSGMTSRQSSEVTSAAIVSLCPQHSLD
;
A
#
# COMPACT_ATOMS: atom_id res chain seq x y z
N MET A 1 -1.30 47.10 -1.15
CA MET A 1 -0.14 48.01 -0.98
C MET A 1 0.59 48.04 -2.30
N SER A 2 0.35 49.08 -3.09
CA SER A 2 0.91 49.26 -4.42
C SER A 2 1.51 50.66 -4.44
N GLN A 3 2.83 50.77 -4.62
CA GLN A 3 3.48 52.05 -4.90
C GLN A 3 4.22 51.99 -6.24
N PRO A 4 4.08 53.03 -7.08
CA PRO A 4 4.67 53.12 -8.41
C PRO A 4 6.09 53.72 -8.36
N PHE A 5 6.98 53.29 -9.26
CA PHE A 5 8.25 53.96 -9.51
C PHE A 5 8.11 54.96 -10.66
N PRO A 6 8.53 56.23 -10.49
CA PRO A 6 8.50 57.23 -11.54
C PRO A 6 9.86 57.37 -12.26
N GLY A 7 9.79 57.50 -13.58
CA GLY A 7 10.59 58.46 -14.37
C GLY A 7 12.08 58.19 -14.59
N ALA A 8 12.44 57.77 -15.81
CA ALA A 8 13.69 58.19 -16.46
C ALA A 8 13.54 59.66 -16.92
N PRO A 9 14.61 60.51 -16.97
CA PRO A 9 15.54 60.47 -18.11
C PRO A 9 17.01 60.95 -17.87
N VAL A 10 17.92 60.42 -18.71
CA VAL A 10 19.11 61.03 -19.38
C VAL A 10 20.28 61.64 -18.56
N PRO A 11 21.56 61.27 -18.84
CA PRO A 11 22.76 61.88 -18.23
C PRO A 11 23.17 63.20 -18.91
N PRO A 12 23.73 64.18 -18.16
CA PRO A 12 24.27 65.40 -18.75
C PRO A 12 25.70 65.20 -19.30
N GLN A 13 25.92 65.82 -20.46
CA GLN A 13 27.19 65.97 -21.15
C GLN A 13 27.87 67.33 -20.85
N VAL A 14 29.22 67.33 -21.01
CA VAL A 14 30.17 68.44 -21.32
C VAL A 14 30.38 69.57 -20.30
N GLY A 15 31.67 69.86 -20.00
CA GLY A 15 32.16 71.24 -19.88
C GLY A 15 33.47 71.47 -19.10
N PRO A 16 34.34 72.45 -19.45
CA PRO A 16 35.80 72.40 -19.26
C PRO A 16 36.46 73.51 -18.40
N GLY A 17 37.76 73.35 -18.09
CA GLY A 17 38.74 74.37 -17.63
C GLY A 17 38.81 74.63 -16.11
N PRO A 18 39.76 75.43 -15.55
CA PRO A 18 40.83 76.30 -16.11
C PRO A 18 42.21 76.24 -15.34
N TRP A 19 42.98 77.36 -15.28
CA TRP A 19 44.27 77.69 -14.59
C TRP A 19 45.58 77.45 -15.42
N GLN A 20 46.21 78.44 -16.11
CA GLN A 20 47.10 79.56 -15.67
C GLN A 20 48.23 79.09 -14.72
N THR A 21 49.56 79.28 -14.93
CA THR A 21 50.38 80.53 -15.07
C THR A 21 51.82 80.23 -15.59
N VAL A 22 52.40 81.03 -16.50
CA VAL A 22 53.50 82.06 -16.38
C VAL A 22 54.91 81.57 -16.01
N GLY A 23 55.86 81.62 -16.95
CA GLY A 23 57.15 82.39 -16.86
C GLY A 23 58.31 81.52 -16.37
N ASP A 24 59.57 81.58 -16.80
CA ASP A 24 60.39 82.62 -17.42
C ASP A 24 61.71 81.96 -17.93
N GLY A 25 62.41 82.58 -18.89
CA GLY A 25 63.83 82.30 -19.14
C GLY A 25 64.23 81.51 -20.41
N THR A 26 64.22 82.17 -21.57
CA THR A 26 65.22 81.91 -22.64
C THR A 26 66.47 82.77 -22.36
N PRO A 27 67.67 82.59 -22.97
CA PRO A 27 67.90 82.05 -24.33
C PRO A 27 69.18 81.22 -24.57
N PHE A 28 69.22 80.40 -25.63
CA PHE A 28 70.19 80.54 -26.76
C PHE A 28 70.08 79.38 -27.79
N VAL A 29 69.64 79.74 -29.01
CA VAL A 29 70.16 79.36 -30.36
C VAL A 29 69.97 77.91 -30.88
N PRO A 30 69.61 77.74 -32.18
CA PRO A 30 68.94 76.55 -32.68
C PRO A 30 69.91 75.49 -33.21
N VAL A 31 69.63 74.22 -32.91
CA VAL A 31 70.21 73.07 -33.59
C VAL A 31 69.20 72.55 -34.61
N PRO A 32 69.55 72.39 -35.91
CA PRO A 32 68.64 71.90 -36.94
C PRO A 32 68.25 70.43 -36.71
N PRO A 33 67.08 69.98 -37.23
CA PRO A 33 66.43 68.76 -36.79
C PRO A 33 67.16 67.50 -37.29
N ALA A 34 67.45 66.57 -36.38
CA ALA A 34 67.77 65.20 -36.76
C ALA A 34 66.48 64.44 -37.10
N PRO A 35 66.40 63.75 -38.25
CA PRO A 35 65.18 63.12 -38.72
C PRO A 35 64.90 61.81 -37.96
N VAL A 36 63.90 61.80 -37.07
CA VAL A 36 63.44 60.56 -36.41
C VAL A 36 62.46 59.81 -37.33
N ARG A 37 63.07 59.22 -38.35
CA ARG A 37 62.86 57.86 -38.88
C ARG A 37 61.54 57.15 -38.46
N ARG A 38 60.66 56.96 -39.44
CA ARG A 38 59.49 56.04 -39.49
C ARG A 38 59.74 54.66 -38.83
N ARG A 39 59.58 54.53 -37.50
CA ARG A 39 59.59 53.23 -36.79
C ARG A 39 58.44 53.02 -35.80
N THR A 40 57.72 54.08 -35.43
CA THR A 40 56.59 54.02 -34.47
C THR A 40 55.37 53.26 -34.99
N GLY A 41 55.03 53.40 -36.28
CA GLY A 41 53.85 52.73 -36.85
C GLY A 41 53.97 51.20 -36.89
N LEU A 42 55.17 50.67 -37.12
CA LEU A 42 55.40 49.22 -37.20
C LEU A 42 55.39 48.56 -35.81
N VAL A 43 55.88 49.25 -34.78
CA VAL A 43 55.82 48.79 -33.38
C VAL A 43 54.38 48.81 -32.87
N VAL A 44 53.60 49.84 -33.22
CA VAL A 44 52.17 49.90 -32.85
C VAL A 44 51.37 48.82 -33.57
N ALA A 45 51.60 48.62 -34.88
CA ALA A 45 50.94 47.54 -35.62
C ALA A 45 51.29 46.15 -35.05
N LEU A 46 52.56 45.91 -34.72
CA LEU A 46 52.99 44.67 -34.08
C LEU A 46 52.31 44.47 -32.72
N ALA A 47 52.24 45.52 -31.89
CA ALA A 47 51.58 45.48 -30.57
C ALA A 47 50.08 45.15 -30.68
N VAL A 48 49.38 45.73 -31.66
CA VAL A 48 47.96 45.44 -31.92
C VAL A 48 47.78 43.99 -32.38
N VAL A 49 48.62 43.50 -33.29
CA VAL A 49 48.56 42.10 -33.75
C VAL A 49 48.83 41.13 -32.60
N THR A 50 49.82 41.41 -31.75
CA THR A 50 50.08 40.59 -30.57
C THR A 50 48.92 40.63 -29.57
N ALA A 51 48.29 41.79 -29.35
CA ALA A 51 47.13 41.89 -28.46
C ALA A 51 45.93 41.09 -29.00
N VAL A 52 45.67 41.15 -30.31
CA VAL A 52 44.60 40.38 -30.95
C VAL A 52 44.88 38.87 -30.87
N LEU A 53 46.12 38.44 -31.10
CA LEU A 53 46.50 37.03 -30.98
C LEU A 53 46.35 36.52 -29.53
N VAL A 54 46.76 37.31 -28.54
CA VAL A 54 46.62 36.95 -27.12
C VAL A 54 45.14 36.87 -26.72
N MET A 55 44.30 37.81 -27.16
CA MET A 55 42.86 37.72 -26.93
C MET A 55 42.24 36.50 -27.63
N GLY A 56 42.65 36.22 -28.87
CA GLY A 56 42.19 35.04 -29.61
C GLY A 56 42.52 33.73 -28.91
N VAL A 57 43.75 33.59 -28.40
CA VAL A 57 44.18 32.42 -27.61
C VAL A 57 43.44 32.35 -26.28
N GLY A 58 43.21 33.48 -25.61
CA GLY A 58 42.45 33.54 -24.36
C GLY A 58 41.01 33.06 -24.51
N VAL A 59 40.31 33.51 -25.57
CA VAL A 59 38.94 33.08 -25.87
C VAL A 59 38.87 31.59 -26.22
N LEU A 60 39.80 31.10 -27.06
CA LEU A 60 39.88 29.68 -27.41
C LEU A 60 40.13 28.79 -26.17
N THR A 61 41.00 29.24 -25.27
CA THR A 61 41.29 28.52 -24.02
C THR A 61 40.08 28.51 -23.09
N ALA A 62 39.35 29.62 -23.00
CA ALA A 62 38.11 29.71 -22.20
C ALA A 62 37.02 28.76 -22.73
N LEU A 63 36.81 28.70 -24.06
CA LEU A 63 35.84 27.79 -24.68
C LEU A 63 36.22 26.31 -24.51
N LEU A 64 37.52 25.99 -24.54
CA LEU A 64 38.00 24.62 -24.29
C LEU A 64 37.88 24.19 -22.82
N LEU A 65 38.03 25.12 -21.88
CA LEU A 65 37.81 24.85 -20.46
C LEU A 65 36.32 24.68 -20.16
N ASP A 66 35.47 25.53 -20.74
CA ASP A 66 34.02 25.47 -20.56
C ASP A 66 33.47 24.16 -21.14
N SER A 67 33.84 23.78 -22.36
CA SER A 67 33.43 22.49 -22.96
C SER A 67 33.94 21.27 -22.20
N ARG A 68 35.15 21.32 -21.62
CA ARG A 68 35.65 20.24 -20.75
C ARG A 68 34.89 20.17 -19.42
N SER A 69 34.53 21.31 -18.85
CA SER A 69 33.70 21.39 -17.63
C SER A 69 32.31 20.82 -17.89
N THR A 70 31.65 21.25 -18.98
CA THR A 70 30.33 20.72 -19.35
C THR A 70 30.37 19.22 -19.64
N ALA A 71 31.44 18.72 -20.29
CA ALA A 71 31.61 17.29 -20.53
C ALA A 71 31.88 16.50 -19.24
N SER A 72 32.64 17.04 -18.28
CA SER A 72 32.84 16.39 -16.98
C SER A 72 31.58 16.40 -16.11
N ASP A 73 30.81 17.48 -16.16
CA ASP A 73 29.55 17.60 -15.43
C ASP A 73 28.50 16.64 -16.01
N LEU A 74 28.43 16.51 -17.34
CA LEU A 74 27.57 15.52 -18.01
C LEU A 74 27.98 14.08 -17.64
N ALA A 75 29.27 13.75 -17.69
CA ALA A 75 29.76 12.42 -17.33
C ALA A 75 29.60 12.10 -15.82
N ALA A 76 29.58 13.12 -14.96
CA ALA A 76 29.27 12.96 -13.54
C ALA A 76 27.77 12.74 -13.32
N ALA A 77 26.91 13.45 -14.05
CA ALA A 77 25.46 13.26 -14.01
C ALA A 77 25.06 11.87 -14.54
N GLU A 78 25.61 11.43 -15.67
CA GLU A 78 25.37 10.09 -16.23
C GLU A 78 25.78 8.98 -15.25
N ARG A 79 26.93 9.11 -14.58
CA ARG A 79 27.31 8.14 -13.52
C ARG A 79 26.36 8.15 -12.33
N ALA A 80 25.88 9.32 -11.92
CA ALA A 80 24.93 9.42 -10.82
C ALA A 80 23.59 8.76 -11.19
N GLU A 81 23.13 8.93 -12.43
CA GLU A 81 21.93 8.25 -12.95
C GLU A 81 22.12 6.73 -13.03
N ASP A 82 23.27 6.26 -13.52
CA ASP A 82 23.60 4.83 -13.57
C ASP A 82 23.66 4.19 -12.17
N GLU A 83 24.26 4.87 -11.20
CA GLU A 83 24.32 4.42 -9.80
C GLU A 83 22.92 4.36 -9.17
N GLN A 84 22.07 5.34 -9.49
CA GLN A 84 20.69 5.37 -9.02
C GLN A 84 19.86 4.25 -9.64
N GLN A 85 19.93 4.05 -10.96
CA GLN A 85 19.24 2.94 -11.63
C GLN A 85 19.72 1.57 -11.13
N ALA A 86 21.02 1.40 -10.89
CA ALA A 86 21.56 0.17 -10.32
C ALA A 86 21.04 -0.09 -8.90
N THR A 87 20.80 0.95 -8.12
CA THR A 87 20.21 0.85 -6.78
C THR A 87 18.74 0.49 -6.85
N ASP A 88 17.96 1.18 -7.69
CA ASP A 88 16.54 0.91 -7.89
C ASP A 88 16.29 -0.53 -8.38
N LEU A 89 17.13 -1.04 -9.30
CA LEU A 89 17.05 -2.43 -9.77
C LEU A 89 17.35 -3.44 -8.64
N ARG A 90 18.32 -3.16 -7.77
CA ARG A 90 18.62 -4.04 -6.63
C ARG A 90 17.50 -4.04 -5.60
N ASP A 91 16.90 -2.87 -5.34
CA ASP A 91 15.80 -2.75 -4.40
C ASP A 91 14.53 -3.40 -4.95
N ALA A 92 14.25 -3.25 -6.25
CA ALA A 92 13.18 -3.96 -6.93
C ALA A 92 13.40 -5.49 -6.89
N GLN A 93 14.62 -5.97 -7.15
CA GLN A 93 14.93 -7.40 -7.07
C GLN A 93 14.74 -7.92 -5.63
N ARG A 94 15.20 -7.18 -4.62
CA ARG A 94 14.97 -7.54 -3.22
C ARG A 94 13.48 -7.58 -2.88
N GLY A 95 12.69 -6.65 -3.43
CA GLY A 95 11.24 -6.65 -3.31
C GLY A 95 10.60 -7.89 -3.92
N VAL A 96 11.03 -8.30 -5.11
CA VAL A 96 10.55 -9.53 -5.77
C VAL A 96 10.94 -10.78 -4.97
N ASP A 97 12.18 -10.85 -4.50
CA ASP A 97 12.65 -12.00 -3.70
C ASP A 97 11.86 -12.12 -2.38
N ASN A 98 11.62 -11.00 -1.70
CA ASN A 98 10.80 -10.97 -0.48
C ASN A 98 9.36 -11.40 -0.75
N LEU A 99 8.73 -10.89 -1.82
CA LEU A 99 7.38 -11.31 -2.23
C LEU A 99 7.31 -12.79 -2.58
N GLY A 100 8.36 -13.34 -3.20
CA GLY A 100 8.48 -14.76 -3.47
C GLY A 100 8.47 -15.60 -2.19
N VAL A 101 9.22 -15.17 -1.17
CA VAL A 101 9.21 -15.82 0.14
C VAL A 101 7.84 -15.71 0.80
N GLU A 102 7.26 -14.52 0.89
CA GLU A 102 5.93 -14.29 1.48
C GLU A 102 4.84 -15.12 0.79
N ALA A 103 4.89 -15.25 -0.54
CA ALA A 103 3.96 -16.08 -1.30
C ALA A 103 4.10 -17.57 -0.92
N THR A 104 5.33 -18.10 -0.86
CA THR A 104 5.55 -19.50 -0.46
C THR A 104 5.15 -19.78 0.99
N GLU A 105 5.37 -18.83 1.90
CA GLU A 105 4.93 -18.94 3.29
C GLU A 105 3.40 -18.90 3.39
N ALA A 106 2.74 -18.03 2.61
CA ALA A 106 1.29 -17.96 2.55
C ALA A 106 0.67 -19.24 1.96
N GLU A 107 1.25 -19.81 0.92
CA GLU A 107 0.83 -21.09 0.34
C GLU A 107 0.98 -22.23 1.36
N ALA A 108 2.09 -22.30 2.08
CA ALA A 108 2.31 -23.29 3.13
C ALA A 108 1.32 -23.12 4.30
N ALA A 109 1.04 -21.89 4.71
CA ALA A 109 0.06 -21.59 5.74
C ALA A 109 -1.37 -21.97 5.30
N ALA A 110 -1.73 -21.71 4.04
CA ALA A 110 -3.02 -22.10 3.48
C ALA A 110 -3.18 -23.62 3.40
N ALA A 111 -2.15 -24.35 2.98
CA ALA A 111 -2.14 -25.81 2.98
C ALA A 111 -2.33 -26.37 4.41
N ALA A 112 -1.55 -25.85 5.37
CA ALA A 112 -1.69 -26.26 6.77
C ALA A 112 -3.07 -25.92 7.37
N ALA A 113 -3.68 -24.80 6.98
CA ALA A 113 -5.03 -24.44 7.39
C ALA A 113 -6.07 -25.40 6.79
N SER A 114 -5.93 -25.78 5.52
CA SER A 114 -6.81 -26.77 4.87
C SER A 114 -6.71 -28.14 5.52
N ASP A 115 -5.51 -28.58 5.87
CA ASP A 115 -5.32 -29.87 6.54
C ASP A 115 -5.96 -29.88 7.94
N ARG A 116 -5.76 -28.82 8.73
CA ARG A 116 -6.44 -28.67 10.03
C ARG A 116 -7.97 -28.62 9.90
N ALA A 117 -8.49 -27.98 8.86
CA ALA A 117 -9.93 -27.95 8.60
C ALA A 117 -10.46 -29.36 8.31
N ARG A 118 -9.75 -30.15 7.49
CA ARG A 118 -10.11 -31.53 7.19
C ARG A 118 -10.06 -32.42 8.42
N GLU A 119 -9.04 -32.26 9.26
CA GLU A 119 -8.95 -32.96 10.55
C GLU A 119 -10.10 -32.60 11.48
N ALA A 120 -10.46 -31.32 11.56
CA ALA A 120 -11.60 -30.85 12.36
C ALA A 120 -12.94 -31.40 11.83
N GLU A 121 -13.13 -31.45 10.51
CA GLU A 121 -14.32 -32.07 9.89
C GLU A 121 -14.39 -33.57 10.17
N ALA A 122 -13.27 -34.28 10.08
CA ALA A 122 -13.21 -35.70 10.41
C ALA A 122 -13.49 -35.97 11.90
N ALA A 123 -12.92 -35.15 12.79
CA ALA A 123 -13.18 -35.22 14.23
C ALA A 123 -14.65 -34.91 14.55
N ARG A 124 -15.24 -33.91 13.88
CA ARG A 124 -16.67 -33.61 13.99
C ARG A 124 -17.52 -34.79 13.50
N GLY A 125 -17.21 -35.38 12.35
CA GLY A 125 -17.94 -36.55 11.85
C GLY A 125 -17.89 -37.74 12.82
N GLN A 126 -16.73 -37.99 13.45
CA GLN A 126 -16.62 -39.01 14.49
C GLN A 126 -17.42 -38.67 15.75
N ALA A 127 -17.44 -37.39 16.15
CA ALA A 127 -18.24 -36.95 17.29
C ALA A 127 -19.74 -37.06 16.99
N ASP A 128 -20.19 -36.67 15.80
CA ASP A 128 -21.58 -36.75 15.36
C ASP A 128 -22.03 -38.22 15.27
N GLU A 129 -21.18 -39.13 14.75
CA GLU A 129 -21.47 -40.57 14.72
C GLU A 129 -21.50 -41.19 16.12
N ALA A 130 -20.62 -40.75 17.02
CA ALA A 130 -20.60 -41.22 18.41
C ALA A 130 -21.74 -40.65 19.27
N ALA A 131 -22.29 -39.50 18.89
CA ALA A 131 -23.42 -38.84 19.55
C ALA A 131 -24.78 -39.19 18.91
N ALA A 132 -24.79 -39.93 17.81
CA ALA A 132 -26.03 -40.37 17.18
C ALA A 132 -26.82 -41.29 18.13
N PRO A 133 -28.15 -41.12 18.24
CA PRO A 133 -28.96 -41.96 19.10
C PRO A 133 -28.86 -43.43 18.70
N ASP A 134 -28.73 -44.32 19.68
CA ASP A 134 -28.76 -45.75 19.44
C ASP A 134 -30.18 -46.32 19.53
N THR A 135 -30.34 -47.63 19.26
CA THR A 135 -31.67 -48.27 19.32
C THR A 135 -32.30 -48.20 20.71
N SER A 136 -31.50 -48.19 21.77
CA SER A 136 -32.00 -48.12 23.14
C SER A 136 -32.50 -46.72 23.49
N ASP A 137 -31.88 -45.67 22.95
CA ASP A 137 -32.36 -44.29 23.07
C ASP A 137 -33.72 -44.11 22.40
N TYR A 138 -33.90 -44.67 21.19
CA TYR A 138 -35.19 -44.67 20.49
C TYR A 138 -36.26 -45.46 21.25
N ASP A 139 -35.91 -46.61 21.84
CA ASP A 139 -36.83 -47.38 22.67
C ASP A 139 -37.25 -46.60 23.92
N GLU A 140 -36.32 -45.88 24.56
CA GLU A 140 -36.61 -45.00 25.69
C GLU A 140 -37.52 -43.83 25.30
N TYR A 141 -37.23 -43.16 24.19
CA TYR A 141 -38.06 -42.10 23.63
C TYR A 141 -39.51 -42.55 23.44
N LEU A 142 -39.71 -43.68 22.75
CA LEU A 142 -41.03 -44.25 22.48
C LEU A 142 -41.75 -44.67 23.77
N ARG A 143 -41.00 -45.24 24.73
CA ARG A 143 -41.51 -45.60 26.05
C ARG A 143 -42.01 -44.38 26.80
N LEU A 144 -41.26 -43.28 26.82
CA LEU A 144 -41.64 -42.04 27.50
C LEU A 144 -42.93 -41.46 26.92
N LEU A 145 -43.03 -41.35 25.59
CA LEU A 145 -44.22 -40.82 24.92
C LEU A 145 -45.46 -41.65 25.22
N ARG A 146 -45.38 -42.97 25.05
CA ARG A 146 -46.51 -43.88 25.22
C ARG A 146 -46.93 -44.09 26.67
N SER A 147 -46.05 -43.76 27.61
CA SER A 147 -46.36 -43.75 29.04
C SER A 147 -47.15 -42.50 29.44
N THR A 148 -46.98 -41.39 28.70
CA THR A 148 -47.52 -40.07 29.08
C THR A 148 -48.86 -39.78 28.41
N ASP A 149 -49.01 -40.08 27.13
CA ASP A 149 -50.27 -39.91 26.39
C ASP A 149 -50.62 -41.18 25.58
N LEU A 150 -51.87 -41.63 25.74
CA LEU A 150 -52.42 -42.78 25.03
C LEU A 150 -52.58 -42.53 23.52
N ALA A 151 -52.69 -41.27 23.10
CA ALA A 151 -52.79 -40.89 21.68
C ALA A 151 -51.56 -41.34 20.87
N PHE A 152 -50.38 -41.39 21.49
CA PHE A 152 -49.16 -41.87 20.83
C PHE A 152 -49.11 -43.39 20.63
N ARG A 153 -50.05 -44.15 21.22
CA ARG A 153 -50.11 -45.61 21.00
C ARG A 153 -50.71 -45.99 19.65
N THR A 154 -51.45 -45.09 19.03
CA THR A 154 -52.05 -45.31 17.70
C THR A 154 -51.19 -44.76 16.56
N VAL A 155 -50.06 -44.11 16.89
CA VAL A 155 -49.09 -43.60 15.92
C VAL A 155 -47.98 -44.63 15.75
N ASP A 156 -47.57 -44.84 14.50
CA ASP A 156 -46.49 -45.75 14.12
C ASP A 156 -45.14 -45.33 14.73
N ASP A 157 -44.33 -46.29 15.15
CA ASP A 157 -43.02 -46.04 15.76
C ASP A 157 -42.11 -45.20 14.87
N ALA A 158 -42.08 -45.52 13.57
CA ALA A 158 -41.27 -44.81 12.59
C ALA A 158 -41.63 -43.33 12.51
N THR A 159 -42.91 -42.99 12.58
CA THR A 159 -43.36 -41.60 12.54
C THR A 159 -43.00 -40.85 13.82
N LEU A 160 -43.12 -41.50 14.99
CA LEU A 160 -42.72 -40.86 16.24
C LEU A 160 -41.21 -40.60 16.27
N VAL A 161 -40.41 -41.60 15.87
CA VAL A 161 -38.94 -41.47 15.79
C VAL A 161 -38.54 -40.34 14.84
N GLU A 162 -39.14 -40.27 13.64
CA GLU A 162 -38.87 -39.20 12.69
C GLU A 162 -39.18 -37.81 13.27
N ILE A 163 -40.26 -37.68 14.03
CA ILE A 163 -40.60 -36.42 14.71
C ILE A 163 -39.58 -36.09 15.79
N GLY A 164 -39.09 -37.09 16.53
CA GLY A 164 -38.00 -36.94 17.48
C GLY A 164 -36.71 -36.45 16.81
N ASP A 165 -36.29 -37.09 15.73
CA ASP A 165 -35.09 -36.74 14.96
C ASP A 165 -35.19 -35.31 14.40
N VAL A 166 -36.31 -34.96 13.77
CA VAL A 166 -36.55 -33.59 13.25
C VAL A 166 -36.54 -32.56 14.36
N THR A 167 -37.03 -32.91 15.55
CA THR A 167 -36.99 -32.00 16.71
C THR A 167 -35.54 -31.74 17.13
N CYS A 168 -34.72 -32.78 17.21
CA CYS A 168 -33.31 -32.65 17.56
C CYS A 168 -32.51 -31.90 16.49
N ASP A 169 -32.73 -32.17 15.19
CA ASP A 169 -32.10 -31.43 14.08
C ASP A 169 -32.46 -29.93 14.11
N TYR A 170 -33.72 -29.61 14.42
CA TYR A 170 -34.15 -28.23 14.58
C TYR A 170 -33.46 -27.54 15.76
N LEU A 171 -33.24 -28.25 16.87
CA LEU A 171 -32.51 -27.74 18.04
C LEU A 171 -31.01 -27.59 17.75
N ASP A 172 -30.39 -28.51 17.01
CA ASP A 172 -28.99 -28.37 16.59
C ASP A 172 -28.80 -27.15 15.68
N THR A 173 -29.78 -26.86 14.82
CA THR A 173 -29.73 -25.73 13.88
C THR A 173 -29.99 -24.39 14.57
N TYR A 174 -30.96 -24.33 15.48
CA TYR A 174 -31.47 -23.06 16.03
C TYR A 174 -31.24 -22.87 17.53
N GLY A 175 -30.60 -23.83 18.19
CA GLY A 175 -30.37 -23.85 19.64
C GLY A 175 -31.63 -24.15 20.45
N ASN A 176 -31.49 -24.20 21.77
CA ASN A 176 -32.57 -24.56 22.72
C ASN A 176 -33.22 -23.37 23.43
N GLY A 177 -33.19 -22.17 22.83
CA GLY A 177 -33.82 -20.98 23.43
C GLY A 177 -35.35 -21.05 23.46
N ASP A 178 -35.97 -20.30 24.39
CA ASP A 178 -37.44 -20.26 24.58
C ASP A 178 -38.22 -20.00 23.29
N GLN A 179 -37.70 -19.11 22.43
CA GLN A 179 -38.33 -18.80 21.15
C GLN A 179 -38.32 -19.99 20.19
N THR A 180 -37.23 -20.78 20.20
CA THR A 180 -37.08 -21.98 19.38
C THR A 180 -38.02 -23.07 19.87
N LEU A 181 -38.05 -23.33 21.19
CA LEU A 181 -38.96 -24.31 21.79
C LEU A 181 -40.43 -23.96 21.56
N ALA A 182 -40.81 -22.69 21.76
CA ALA A 182 -42.17 -22.22 21.45
C ALA A 182 -42.53 -22.43 19.97
N ARG A 183 -41.56 -22.28 19.07
CA ARG A 183 -41.76 -22.48 17.63
C ARG A 183 -41.90 -23.97 17.28
N ILE A 184 -41.09 -24.86 17.86
CA ILE A 184 -41.26 -26.31 17.72
C ILE A 184 -42.67 -26.71 18.16
N VAL A 185 -43.10 -26.23 19.33
CA VAL A 185 -44.46 -26.50 19.84
C VAL A 185 -45.53 -25.97 18.88
N SER A 186 -45.35 -24.75 18.35
CA SER A 186 -46.27 -24.17 17.37
C SER A 186 -46.33 -24.99 16.07
N ILE A 187 -45.21 -25.55 15.61
CA ILE A 187 -45.16 -26.40 14.41
C ILE A 187 -45.94 -27.68 14.67
N GLY A 188 -45.72 -28.35 15.81
CA GLY A 188 -46.47 -29.55 16.18
C GLY A 188 -47.98 -29.28 16.26
N VAL A 189 -48.38 -28.14 16.83
CA VAL A 189 -49.79 -27.72 16.87
C VAL A 189 -50.37 -27.49 15.49
N SER A 190 -49.64 -26.81 14.61
CA SER A 190 -50.07 -26.58 13.23
C SER A 190 -50.19 -27.88 12.42
N SER A 191 -49.46 -28.92 12.83
CA SER A 191 -49.47 -30.25 12.22
C SER A 191 -50.54 -31.17 12.80
N GLY A 192 -51.40 -30.67 13.70
CA GLY A 192 -52.55 -31.39 14.25
C GLY A 192 -52.34 -31.98 15.65
N MET A 193 -51.19 -31.77 16.29
CA MET A 193 -51.01 -32.13 17.69
C MET A 193 -51.64 -31.10 18.62
N THR A 194 -51.95 -31.50 19.85
CA THR A 194 -52.23 -30.50 20.90
C THR A 194 -50.93 -29.86 21.38
N SER A 195 -50.99 -28.65 21.96
CA SER A 195 -49.81 -28.00 22.53
C SER A 195 -49.11 -28.86 23.59
N ARG A 196 -49.91 -29.62 24.35
CA ARG A 196 -49.41 -30.57 25.34
C ARG A 196 -48.64 -31.72 24.68
N GLN A 197 -49.23 -32.39 23.68
CA GLN A 197 -48.57 -33.47 22.95
C GLN A 197 -47.27 -33.00 22.31
N SER A 198 -47.28 -31.82 21.68
CA SER A 198 -46.08 -31.29 21.07
C SER A 198 -45.00 -30.94 22.11
N SER A 199 -45.38 -30.44 23.29
CA SER A 199 -44.43 -30.25 24.39
C SER A 199 -43.88 -31.56 24.92
N GLU A 200 -44.69 -32.62 25.03
CA GLU A 200 -44.26 -33.94 25.50
C GLU A 200 -43.27 -34.60 24.51
N VAL A 201 -43.56 -34.51 23.21
CA VAL A 201 -42.65 -34.91 22.12
C VAL A 201 -41.31 -34.18 22.23
N THR A 202 -41.36 -32.86 22.39
CA THR A 202 -40.15 -32.03 22.46
C THR A 202 -39.33 -32.38 23.70
N SER A 203 -39.96 -32.51 24.87
CA SER A 203 -39.27 -32.86 26.10
C SER A 203 -38.70 -34.29 26.08
N ALA A 204 -39.44 -35.26 25.55
CA ALA A 204 -38.95 -36.63 25.43
C ALA A 204 -37.74 -36.70 24.49
N ALA A 205 -37.79 -36.02 23.34
CA ALA A 205 -36.68 -35.96 22.38
C ALA A 205 -35.42 -35.36 23.02
N ILE A 206 -35.57 -34.24 23.74
CA ILE A 206 -34.44 -33.61 24.45
C ILE A 206 -33.84 -34.57 25.50
N VAL A 207 -34.66 -35.30 26.25
CA VAL A 207 -34.14 -36.16 27.33
C VAL A 207 -33.45 -37.42 26.79
N SER A 208 -33.93 -38.00 25.70
CA SER A 208 -33.50 -39.32 25.23
C SER A 208 -32.67 -39.30 23.95
N LEU A 209 -32.98 -38.43 22.99
CA LEU A 209 -32.33 -38.42 21.68
C LEU A 209 -31.28 -37.32 21.55
N CYS A 210 -31.51 -36.16 22.17
CA CYS A 210 -30.58 -35.03 22.10
C CYS A 210 -30.35 -34.35 23.46
N PRO A 211 -29.76 -35.09 24.43
CA PRO A 211 -29.53 -34.61 25.80
C PRO A 211 -28.63 -33.37 25.88
N GLN A 212 -27.81 -33.09 24.86
CA GLN A 212 -27.04 -31.85 24.76
C GLN A 212 -27.89 -30.58 24.81
N HIS A 213 -29.19 -30.68 24.48
CA HIS A 213 -30.14 -29.57 24.53
C HIS A 213 -30.94 -29.51 25.83
N SER A 214 -30.65 -30.39 26.81
CA SER A 214 -31.33 -30.34 28.11
C SER A 214 -31.07 -28.98 28.75
N LEU A 215 -32.15 -28.27 29.09
CA LEU A 215 -32.07 -27.01 29.82
C LEU A 215 -31.52 -27.28 31.23
N ASP A 216 -30.41 -26.63 31.57
CA ASP A 216 -29.95 -26.50 32.97
C ASP A 216 -30.92 -25.63 33.81
#